data_AF-X1Q053-F1
#
_entry.id   AF-X1Q053-F1
#
_cell.length_a   1.000
_cell.length_b   1.000
_cell.length_c   1.000
_cell.angle_alpha   90.00
_cell.angle_beta   90.00
_cell.angle_gamma   90.00
#
_symmetry.space_group_name_H-M   'P 1'
#
loop_
_entity.id
_entity.type
_entity.pdbx_description
1 polymer ?
#
loop_
_entity_poly.entity_id
_entity_poly.type
_entity_poly.pdbx_seq_one_letter_code
_entity_poly.pdbx_strand_id
1 'polypeptide(L)'
;IFLQALGRVSRAKKKQPALRIIALDLPSGLNADNGAVDPACLYVDNTITLGFPKPGLFNPPGAERVGKITVAGIGIPPDLAEPVTEELITSEWAKSVLPERPLQANKGSFGRVLVVAGSINYIGAAYLACSGAMRVGAGLVTLATATSLQPILASKLTEVTYLPLPESNSGIISPEAASLIHQESGHYNVLLIGCGLGQSQSAIRFIKSTLFRSKSALPSLVLDADALNTLAKIPNWWQQLAGDAILTPHPGEMA
;
A
#
# COMPACT_ATOMS: atom_id res chain seq x y z
N ILE A 1 19.09 -8.53 -37.61
CA ILE A 1 17.96 -7.96 -38.42
C ILE A 1 17.05 -7.10 -37.54
N PHE A 2 16.48 -7.63 -36.44
CA PHE A 2 15.58 -6.88 -35.55
C PHE A 2 16.17 -5.57 -34.98
N LEU A 3 17.40 -5.60 -34.48
CA LEU A 3 18.10 -4.40 -33.99
C LEU A 3 18.18 -3.28 -35.05
N GLN A 4 18.45 -3.64 -36.32
CA GLN A 4 18.53 -2.67 -37.40
C GLN A 4 17.15 -2.09 -37.74
N ALA A 5 16.08 -2.89 -37.66
CA ALA A 5 14.71 -2.43 -37.86
C ALA A 5 14.31 -1.42 -36.77
N LEU A 6 14.54 -1.74 -35.49
CA LEU A 6 14.27 -0.83 -34.37
C LEU A 6 15.08 0.47 -34.49
N GLY A 7 16.35 0.37 -34.92
CA GLY A 7 17.19 1.55 -35.19
C GLY A 7 16.67 2.41 -36.36
N ARG A 8 16.00 1.83 -37.36
CA ARG A 8 15.33 2.60 -38.43
C ARG A 8 14.07 3.29 -37.91
N VAL A 9 13.24 2.61 -37.15
CA VAL A 9 12.03 3.20 -36.52
C VAL A 9 12.41 4.35 -35.59
N SER A 10 13.41 4.15 -34.73
CA SER A 10 13.93 5.21 -33.84
C SER A 10 14.39 6.45 -34.61
N ARG A 11 15.15 6.27 -35.70
CA ARG A 11 15.59 7.38 -36.55
C ARG A 11 14.43 8.08 -37.26
N ALA A 12 13.43 7.34 -37.71
CA ALA A 12 12.23 7.91 -38.33
C ALA A 12 11.45 8.78 -37.31
N LYS A 13 11.20 8.27 -36.10
CA LYS A 13 10.54 9.01 -35.02
C LYS A 13 11.32 10.27 -34.61
N LYS A 14 12.66 10.21 -34.56
CA LYS A 14 13.50 11.40 -34.29
C LYS A 14 13.38 12.46 -35.39
N LYS A 15 13.29 12.05 -36.66
CA LYS A 15 13.11 12.98 -37.80
C LYS A 15 11.69 13.55 -37.87
N GLN A 16 10.70 12.77 -37.46
CA GLN A 16 9.29 13.14 -37.49
C GLN A 16 8.63 12.79 -36.15
N PRO A 17 8.70 13.70 -35.14
CA PRO A 17 8.17 13.45 -33.80
C PRO A 17 6.68 13.10 -33.75
N ALA A 18 5.92 13.53 -34.75
CA ALA A 18 4.48 13.27 -34.88
C ALA A 18 4.14 11.79 -35.20
N LEU A 19 5.08 10.99 -35.72
CA LEU A 19 4.83 9.58 -36.01
C LEU A 19 4.47 8.82 -34.73
N ARG A 20 3.43 8.00 -34.77
CA ARG A 20 3.08 7.12 -33.65
C ARG A 20 3.74 5.75 -33.81
N ILE A 21 4.30 5.24 -32.73
CA ILE A 21 4.82 3.87 -32.66
C ILE A 21 3.78 3.04 -31.90
N ILE A 22 3.29 1.98 -32.53
CA ILE A 22 2.35 1.04 -31.92
C ILE A 22 3.02 -0.32 -31.84
N ALA A 23 3.12 -0.88 -30.64
CA ALA A 23 3.52 -2.26 -30.45
C ALA A 23 2.29 -3.17 -30.54
N LEU A 24 2.43 -4.27 -31.27
CA LEU A 24 1.47 -5.35 -31.26
C LEU A 24 1.97 -6.44 -30.32
N ASP A 25 1.12 -6.85 -29.41
CA ASP A 25 1.35 -7.74 -28.29
C ASP A 25 2.29 -7.21 -27.19
N LEU A 26 3.53 -6.87 -27.57
CA LEU A 26 4.62 -6.45 -26.68
C LEU A 26 5.60 -5.53 -27.44
N PRO A 27 6.14 -4.46 -26.82
CA PRO A 27 7.25 -3.73 -27.42
C PRO A 27 8.43 -4.68 -27.71
N SER A 28 8.92 -4.68 -28.95
CA SER A 28 10.02 -5.57 -29.33
C SER A 28 11.27 -5.29 -28.50
N GLY A 29 11.77 -6.31 -27.80
CA GLY A 29 12.91 -6.22 -26.89
C GLY A 29 12.52 -6.12 -25.41
N LEU A 30 11.23 -6.08 -25.08
CA LEU A 30 10.73 -6.20 -23.71
C LEU A 30 10.51 -7.68 -23.36
N ASN A 31 10.88 -8.09 -22.14
CA ASN A 31 10.61 -9.41 -21.59
C ASN A 31 9.20 -9.44 -21.00
N ALA A 32 8.36 -10.37 -21.48
CA ALA A 32 6.96 -10.48 -21.13
C ALA A 32 6.69 -10.78 -19.64
N ASP A 33 7.62 -11.44 -18.95
CA ASP A 33 7.41 -11.93 -17.58
C ASP A 33 7.88 -10.92 -16.54
N ASN A 34 9.07 -10.33 -16.73
CA ASN A 34 9.73 -9.53 -15.69
C ASN A 34 9.89 -8.05 -16.03
N GLY A 35 9.55 -7.63 -17.26
CA GLY A 35 9.70 -6.23 -17.69
C GLY A 35 11.14 -5.79 -17.94
N ALA A 36 12.10 -6.71 -17.98
CA ALA A 36 13.45 -6.40 -18.44
C ALA A 36 13.42 -5.94 -19.90
N VAL A 37 14.30 -4.99 -20.26
CA VAL A 37 14.31 -4.37 -21.58
C VAL A 37 15.69 -4.48 -22.21
N ASP A 38 15.71 -4.89 -23.48
CA ASP A 38 16.87 -4.73 -24.34
C ASP A 38 17.13 -3.22 -24.56
N PRO A 39 18.39 -2.74 -24.59
CA PRO A 39 18.70 -1.34 -24.83
C PRO A 39 18.11 -0.76 -26.14
N ALA A 40 17.80 -1.61 -27.12
CA ALA A 40 17.17 -1.23 -28.38
C ALA A 40 15.64 -1.14 -28.31
N CYS A 41 15.02 -1.57 -27.19
CA CYS A 41 13.58 -1.48 -26.98
C CYS A 41 13.12 -0.01 -27.01
N LEU A 42 12.23 0.30 -27.94
CA LEU A 42 11.75 1.65 -28.16
C LEU A 42 10.70 2.02 -27.11
N TYR A 43 10.60 3.32 -26.82
CA TYR A 43 9.40 3.88 -26.21
C TYR A 43 8.30 3.93 -27.26
N VAL A 44 7.20 3.22 -27.03
CA VAL A 44 6.04 3.23 -27.94
C VAL A 44 4.93 4.12 -27.40
N ASP A 45 4.07 4.62 -28.29
CA ASP A 45 2.93 5.45 -27.91
C ASP A 45 1.76 4.59 -27.39
N ASN A 46 1.57 3.40 -27.99
CA ASN A 46 0.52 2.46 -27.60
C ASN A 46 1.03 1.01 -27.73
N THR A 47 0.54 0.13 -26.86
CA THR A 47 0.69 -1.32 -26.97
C THR A 47 -0.70 -1.96 -27.02
N ILE A 48 -0.97 -2.70 -28.09
CA ILE A 48 -2.19 -3.52 -28.23
C ILE A 48 -1.81 -4.95 -27.84
N THR A 49 -2.03 -5.33 -26.58
CA THR A 49 -1.69 -6.67 -26.09
C THR A 49 -2.81 -7.67 -26.39
N LEU A 50 -2.45 -8.88 -26.81
CA LEU A 50 -3.42 -9.84 -27.34
C LEU A 50 -3.80 -10.89 -26.28
N GLY A 51 -5.11 -11.14 -26.13
CA GLY A 51 -5.62 -12.06 -25.11
C GLY A 51 -5.47 -11.46 -23.71
N PHE A 52 -4.53 -11.99 -22.94
CA PHE A 52 -4.23 -11.51 -21.59
C PHE A 52 -3.03 -10.55 -21.58
N PRO A 53 -3.05 -9.52 -20.71
CA PRO A 53 -1.89 -8.66 -20.53
C PRO A 53 -0.78 -9.42 -19.80
N LYS A 54 0.48 -9.16 -20.18
CA LYS A 54 1.66 -9.84 -19.64
C LYS A 54 2.27 -9.02 -18.48
N PRO A 55 2.77 -9.63 -17.39
CA PRO A 55 3.26 -8.89 -16.22
C PRO A 55 4.36 -7.87 -16.55
N GLY A 56 5.24 -8.19 -17.50
CA GLY A 56 6.32 -7.32 -17.97
C GLY A 56 5.84 -5.99 -18.59
N LEU A 57 4.55 -5.87 -18.94
CA LEU A 57 3.96 -4.60 -19.36
C LEU A 57 3.78 -3.61 -18.21
N PHE A 58 3.77 -4.09 -16.96
CA PHE A 58 3.51 -3.29 -15.75
C PHE A 58 4.73 -3.18 -14.83
N ASN A 59 5.72 -4.06 -15.01
CA ASN A 59 6.95 -4.05 -14.23
C ASN A 59 7.99 -3.07 -14.81
N PRO A 60 8.55 -2.13 -14.01
CA PRO A 60 9.68 -1.33 -14.44
C PRO A 60 10.93 -2.21 -14.71
N PRO A 61 11.78 -1.86 -15.70
CA PRO A 61 11.70 -0.67 -16.56
C PRO A 61 10.74 -0.83 -17.76
N GLY A 62 10.21 -2.02 -18.01
CA GLY A 62 9.33 -2.34 -19.15
C GLY A 62 8.08 -1.45 -19.21
N ALA A 63 7.47 -1.18 -18.07
CA ALA A 63 6.30 -0.30 -17.94
C ALA A 63 6.49 1.11 -18.54
N GLU A 64 7.72 1.61 -18.60
CA GLU A 64 7.99 2.91 -19.22
C GLU A 64 7.97 2.85 -20.75
N ARG A 65 8.14 1.66 -21.35
CA ARG A 65 8.30 1.47 -22.80
C ARG A 65 6.99 1.25 -23.54
N VAL A 66 5.92 0.91 -22.84
CA VAL A 66 4.68 0.35 -23.43
C VAL A 66 3.66 1.40 -23.87
N GLY A 67 3.78 2.65 -23.42
CA GLY A 67 2.79 3.70 -23.70
C GLY A 67 1.41 3.33 -23.15
N LYS A 68 0.34 3.71 -23.86
CA LYS A 68 -1.03 3.31 -23.49
C LYS A 68 -1.27 1.84 -23.84
N ILE A 69 -1.69 1.04 -22.85
CA ILE A 69 -2.05 -0.37 -23.05
C ILE A 69 -3.52 -0.50 -23.47
N THR A 70 -3.78 -1.33 -24.47
CA THR A 70 -5.13 -1.81 -24.84
C THR A 70 -5.09 -3.33 -24.90
N VAL A 71 -5.97 -3.99 -24.16
CA VAL A 71 -6.10 -5.45 -24.19
C VAL A 71 -7.13 -5.82 -25.26
N ALA A 72 -6.69 -6.53 -26.30
CA ALA A 72 -7.54 -6.97 -27.39
C ALA A 72 -7.91 -8.45 -27.21
N GLY A 73 -9.21 -8.72 -27.06
CA GLY A 73 -9.72 -10.09 -27.09
C GLY A 73 -9.52 -10.71 -28.47
N ILE A 74 -8.89 -11.87 -28.52
CA ILE A 74 -8.61 -12.62 -29.77
C ILE A 74 -9.46 -13.89 -29.90
N GLY A 75 -10.54 -13.98 -29.12
CA GLY A 75 -11.48 -15.11 -29.17
C GLY A 75 -11.00 -16.38 -28.46
N ILE A 76 -10.06 -16.29 -27.51
CA ILE A 76 -9.68 -17.42 -26.65
C ILE A 76 -10.91 -17.80 -25.82
N PRO A 77 -11.44 -19.03 -25.95
CA PRO A 77 -12.53 -19.52 -25.12
C PRO A 77 -12.11 -19.55 -23.63
N PRO A 78 -12.97 -19.13 -22.68
CA PRO A 78 -12.61 -19.08 -21.26
C PRO A 78 -12.16 -20.42 -20.66
N ASP A 79 -12.68 -21.52 -21.19
CA ASP A 79 -12.37 -22.91 -20.81
C ASP A 79 -11.01 -23.40 -21.35
N LEU A 80 -10.43 -22.70 -22.32
CA LEU A 80 -9.08 -22.97 -22.84
C LEU A 80 -8.01 -22.04 -22.22
N ALA A 81 -8.41 -21.07 -21.41
CA ALA A 81 -7.45 -20.25 -20.67
C ALA A 81 -6.88 -21.06 -19.49
N GLU A 82 -5.55 -21.08 -19.37
CA GLU A 82 -4.92 -21.62 -18.16
C GLU A 82 -5.35 -20.82 -16.93
N PRO A 83 -5.36 -21.43 -15.72
CA PRO A 83 -5.68 -20.70 -14.50
C PRO A 83 -4.71 -19.53 -14.32
N VAL A 84 -5.23 -18.31 -14.48
CA VAL A 84 -4.43 -17.10 -14.27
C VAL A 84 -4.28 -16.91 -12.75
N THR A 85 -3.03 -16.84 -12.27
CA THR A 85 -2.72 -16.66 -10.85
C THR A 85 -2.57 -15.20 -10.42
N GLU A 86 -2.61 -14.29 -11.39
CA GLU A 86 -2.36 -12.86 -11.20
C GLU A 86 -3.43 -12.02 -11.90
N GLU A 87 -3.91 -10.98 -11.22
CA GLU A 87 -4.94 -10.09 -11.78
C GLU A 87 -4.47 -8.63 -11.76
N LEU A 88 -4.85 -7.90 -12.80
CA LEU A 88 -4.67 -6.46 -12.85
C LEU A 88 -5.83 -5.78 -12.10
N ILE A 89 -5.51 -4.94 -11.13
CA ILE A 89 -6.49 -4.06 -10.50
C ILE A 89 -7.01 -3.05 -11.54
N THR A 90 -8.27 -3.20 -11.95
CA THR A 90 -8.96 -2.30 -12.89
C THR A 90 -9.89 -1.33 -12.17
N SER A 91 -10.30 -0.26 -12.85
CA SER A 91 -11.33 0.66 -12.35
C SER A 91 -12.67 -0.04 -12.12
N GLU A 92 -13.03 -0.97 -12.98
CA GLU A 92 -14.24 -1.76 -12.94
C GLU A 92 -14.24 -2.67 -11.72
N TRP A 93 -13.13 -3.38 -11.49
CA TRP A 93 -12.94 -4.20 -10.30
C TRP A 93 -12.98 -3.34 -9.04
N ALA A 94 -12.21 -2.24 -8.99
CA ALA A 94 -12.17 -1.34 -7.83
C ALA A 94 -13.57 -0.82 -7.47
N LYS A 95 -14.38 -0.45 -8.48
CA LYS A 95 -15.78 -0.04 -8.28
C LYS A 95 -16.65 -1.17 -7.73
N SER A 96 -16.44 -2.41 -8.20
CA SER A 96 -17.24 -3.57 -7.79
C SER A 96 -17.03 -3.99 -6.34
N VAL A 97 -15.87 -3.67 -5.76
CA VAL A 97 -15.52 -4.02 -4.38
C VAL A 97 -15.72 -2.87 -3.39
N LEU A 98 -16.18 -1.69 -3.83
CA LEU A 98 -16.51 -0.60 -2.93
C LEU A 98 -17.69 -1.00 -2.02
N PRO A 99 -17.63 -0.72 -0.71
CA PRO A 99 -18.71 -1.08 0.20
C PRO A 99 -19.97 -0.26 -0.06
N GLU A 100 -21.13 -0.88 0.15
CA GLU A 100 -22.42 -0.19 0.08
C GLU A 100 -22.57 0.91 1.14
N ARG A 101 -23.41 1.90 0.84
CA ARG A 101 -23.68 3.05 1.71
C ARG A 101 -25.20 3.18 1.98
N PRO A 102 -25.78 2.33 2.85
CA PRO A 102 -27.22 2.36 3.12
C PRO A 102 -27.67 3.69 3.74
N LEU A 103 -28.86 4.17 3.38
CA LEU A 103 -29.40 5.44 3.89
C LEU A 103 -29.66 5.44 5.39
N GLN A 104 -29.95 4.27 5.99
CA GLN A 104 -30.21 4.12 7.42
C GLN A 104 -28.94 3.79 8.24
N ALA A 105 -27.76 3.89 7.63
CA ALA A 105 -26.50 3.61 8.29
C ALA A 105 -26.12 4.70 9.31
N ASN A 106 -25.28 4.33 10.27
CA ASN A 106 -24.70 5.25 11.24
C ASN A 106 -23.17 5.09 11.29
N LYS A 107 -22.48 5.87 12.13
CA LYS A 107 -21.02 5.81 12.25
C LYS A 107 -20.47 4.43 12.64
N GLY A 108 -21.26 3.56 13.29
CA GLY A 108 -20.86 2.19 13.59
C GLY A 108 -20.92 1.25 12.37
N SER A 109 -21.73 1.58 11.36
CA SER A 109 -21.94 0.75 10.16
C SER A 109 -20.70 0.69 9.26
N PHE A 110 -19.78 1.66 9.38
CA PHE A 110 -18.62 1.81 8.48
C PHE A 110 -17.29 1.52 9.17
N GLY A 111 -17.34 0.75 10.25
CA GLY A 111 -16.17 0.34 11.01
C GLY A 111 -15.52 1.46 11.82
N ARG A 112 -14.65 1.05 12.73
CA ARG A 112 -13.89 1.92 13.62
C ARG A 112 -12.40 1.58 13.49
N VAL A 113 -11.59 2.60 13.22
CA VAL A 113 -10.15 2.44 12.99
C VAL A 113 -9.38 3.07 14.15
N LEU A 114 -8.51 2.30 14.77
CA LEU A 114 -7.50 2.80 15.70
C LEU A 114 -6.19 2.99 14.94
N VAL A 115 -5.64 4.20 14.97
CA VAL A 115 -4.36 4.53 14.34
C VAL A 115 -3.35 4.78 15.43
N VAL A 116 -2.26 4.02 15.46
CA VAL A 116 -1.13 4.19 16.37
C VAL A 116 0.06 4.68 15.56
N ALA A 117 0.22 6.00 15.51
CA ALA A 117 1.13 6.66 14.60
C ALA A 117 1.66 7.98 15.16
N GLY A 118 2.76 8.44 14.58
CA GLY A 118 3.36 9.73 14.88
C GLY A 118 4.36 9.72 16.03
N SER A 119 5.31 10.65 15.93
CA SER A 119 6.30 10.96 16.94
C SER A 119 6.75 12.41 16.74
N ILE A 120 7.59 12.93 17.63
CA ILE A 120 8.08 14.32 17.56
C ILE A 120 8.68 14.69 16.19
N ASN A 121 9.34 13.75 15.52
CA ASN A 121 9.97 13.96 14.21
C ASN A 121 9.05 13.64 13.02
N TYR A 122 7.96 12.90 13.25
CA TYR A 122 7.10 12.35 12.20
C TYR A 122 5.61 12.63 12.45
N ILE A 123 5.29 13.83 12.93
CA ILE A 123 3.92 14.26 13.24
C ILE A 123 2.99 14.12 12.01
N GLY A 124 3.50 14.39 10.81
CA GLY A 124 2.75 14.28 9.57
C GLY A 124 2.26 12.87 9.25
N ALA A 125 2.95 11.83 9.72
CA ALA A 125 2.55 10.44 9.49
C ALA A 125 1.20 10.14 10.15
N ALA A 126 0.99 10.59 11.40
CA ALA A 126 -0.29 10.46 12.09
C ALA A 126 -1.42 11.18 11.35
N TYR A 127 -1.15 12.40 10.86
CA TYR A 127 -2.12 13.17 10.08
C TYR A 127 -2.54 12.44 8.80
N LEU A 128 -1.57 11.98 8.00
CA LEU A 128 -1.85 11.33 6.71
C LEU A 128 -2.57 10.00 6.89
N ALA A 129 -2.16 9.18 7.86
CA ALA A 129 -2.80 7.91 8.18
C ALA A 129 -4.27 8.10 8.58
N CYS A 130 -4.55 9.03 9.51
CA CYS A 130 -5.92 9.30 9.93
C CYS A 130 -6.77 9.92 8.80
N SER A 131 -6.20 10.87 8.05
CA SER A 131 -6.89 11.51 6.93
C SER A 131 -7.25 10.51 5.83
N GLY A 132 -6.35 9.56 5.53
CA GLY A 132 -6.61 8.46 4.61
C GLY A 132 -7.80 7.61 5.05
N ALA A 133 -7.81 7.15 6.30
CA ALA A 133 -8.90 6.35 6.85
C ALA A 133 -10.26 7.09 6.81
N MET A 134 -10.28 8.38 7.16
CA MET A 134 -11.51 9.18 7.07
C MET A 134 -11.99 9.36 5.63
N ARG A 135 -11.08 9.65 4.69
CA ARG A 135 -11.43 9.89 3.28
C ARG A 135 -12.00 8.68 2.57
N VAL A 136 -11.59 7.47 2.95
CA VAL A 136 -12.17 6.23 2.40
C VAL A 136 -13.52 5.87 3.04
N GLY A 137 -13.99 6.64 4.03
CA GLY A 137 -15.34 6.51 4.59
C GLY A 137 -15.43 5.70 5.89
N ALA A 138 -14.32 5.52 6.62
CA ALA A 138 -14.35 4.90 7.95
C ALA A 138 -15.30 5.68 8.87
N GLY A 139 -16.12 4.96 9.63
CA GLY A 139 -17.17 5.57 10.44
C GLY A 139 -16.67 6.29 11.69
N LEU A 140 -15.58 5.81 12.29
CA LEU A 140 -14.85 6.47 13.37
C LEU A 140 -13.35 6.23 13.18
N VAL A 141 -12.55 7.27 13.32
CA VAL A 141 -11.10 7.18 13.35
C VAL A 141 -10.61 7.74 14.68
N THR A 142 -9.85 6.93 15.43
CA THR A 142 -9.20 7.36 16.67
C THR A 142 -7.69 7.33 16.49
N LEU A 143 -7.02 8.43 16.81
CA LEU A 143 -5.56 8.50 16.86
C LEU A 143 -5.07 8.23 18.28
N ALA A 144 -4.32 7.13 18.45
CA ALA A 144 -3.49 6.90 19.61
C ALA A 144 -2.07 7.40 19.34
N THR A 145 -1.64 8.42 20.08
CA THR A 145 -0.31 9.04 19.89
C THR A 145 0.20 9.56 21.23
N ALA A 146 1.49 9.90 21.26
CA ALA A 146 2.13 10.55 22.39
C ALA A 146 1.37 11.84 22.78
N THR A 147 1.07 12.01 24.07
CA THR A 147 0.18 13.07 24.57
C THR A 147 0.61 14.48 24.13
N SER A 148 1.92 14.78 24.11
CA SER A 148 2.43 16.09 23.70
C SER A 148 2.14 16.46 22.23
N LEU A 149 1.82 15.48 21.38
CA LEU A 149 1.51 15.70 19.96
C LEU A 149 0.03 15.99 19.70
N GLN A 150 -0.85 15.73 20.67
CA GLN A 150 -2.28 15.90 20.49
C GLN A 150 -2.68 17.34 20.10
N PRO A 151 -2.17 18.42 20.74
CA PRO A 151 -2.63 19.78 20.42
C PRO A 151 -2.35 20.19 18.96
N ILE A 152 -1.16 19.87 18.45
CA ILE A 152 -0.80 20.18 17.06
C ILE A 152 -1.62 19.36 16.07
N LEU A 153 -1.92 18.09 16.39
CA LEU A 153 -2.74 17.24 15.53
C LEU A 153 -4.23 17.61 15.58
N ALA A 154 -4.75 18.02 16.74
CA ALA A 154 -6.12 18.52 16.93
C ALA A 154 -6.40 19.78 16.11
N SER A 155 -5.38 20.58 15.82
CA SER A 155 -5.53 21.73 14.91
C SER A 155 -5.77 21.35 13.45
N LYS A 156 -5.45 20.12 13.04
CA LYS A 156 -5.56 19.64 11.65
C LYS A 156 -6.56 18.49 11.45
N LEU A 157 -6.87 17.74 12.50
CA LEU A 157 -7.72 16.55 12.48
C LEU A 157 -8.94 16.76 13.39
N THR A 158 -9.81 17.69 13.05
CA THR A 158 -10.97 18.07 13.88
C THR A 158 -11.97 16.94 14.10
N GLU A 159 -12.09 16.02 13.15
CA GLU A 159 -13.07 14.92 13.15
C GLU A 159 -12.55 13.65 13.85
N VAL A 160 -11.23 13.56 14.03
CA VAL A 160 -10.58 12.41 14.65
C VAL A 160 -10.73 12.48 16.17
N THR A 161 -11.05 11.36 16.79
CA THR A 161 -11.00 11.23 18.25
C THR A 161 -9.59 10.84 18.70
N TYR A 162 -9.24 11.14 19.95
CA TYR A 162 -7.88 10.95 20.44
C TYR A 162 -7.84 9.96 21.59
N LEU A 163 -6.82 9.12 21.59
CA LEU A 163 -6.40 8.30 22.71
C LEU A 163 -4.98 8.73 23.11
N PRO A 164 -4.82 9.73 23.98
CA PRO A 164 -3.51 10.22 24.39
C PRO A 164 -2.76 9.13 25.15
N LEU A 165 -1.55 8.80 24.70
CA LEU A 165 -0.75 7.73 25.27
C LEU A 165 0.34 8.28 26.20
N PRO A 166 0.70 7.52 27.26
CA PRO A 166 1.87 7.81 28.08
C PRO A 166 3.14 7.95 27.25
N GLU A 167 4.01 8.86 27.67
CA GLU A 167 5.22 9.22 26.95
C GLU A 167 6.47 8.86 27.74
N SER A 168 7.46 8.30 27.07
CA SER A 168 8.79 8.08 27.65
C SER A 168 9.66 9.34 27.60
N ASN A 169 9.43 10.15 26.56
CA ASN A 169 9.95 11.49 26.32
C ASN A 169 8.91 12.22 25.46
N SER A 170 8.96 13.56 25.41
CA SER A 170 8.01 14.34 24.60
C SER A 170 7.97 13.85 23.15
N GLY A 171 6.78 13.44 22.70
CA GLY A 171 6.52 12.93 21.37
C GLY A 171 7.02 11.52 21.11
N ILE A 172 7.37 10.75 22.15
CA ILE A 172 7.77 9.34 22.06
C ILE A 172 6.91 8.50 23.00
N ILE A 173 6.05 7.65 22.43
CA ILE A 173 5.16 6.74 23.15
C ILE A 173 5.97 5.81 24.06
N SER A 174 5.50 5.63 25.29
CA SER A 174 6.12 4.75 26.28
C SER A 174 5.71 3.29 26.08
N PRO A 175 6.54 2.28 26.42
CA PRO A 175 6.17 0.87 26.28
C PRO A 175 4.95 0.47 27.12
N GLU A 176 4.72 1.15 28.24
CA GLU A 176 3.58 0.94 29.14
C GLU A 176 2.25 1.28 28.46
N ALA A 177 2.25 2.13 27.43
CA ALA A 177 1.05 2.46 26.66
C ALA A 177 0.43 1.24 25.95
N ALA A 178 1.18 0.15 25.78
CA ALA A 178 0.66 -1.07 25.17
C ALA A 178 -0.53 -1.66 25.94
N SER A 179 -0.56 -1.53 27.27
CA SER A 179 -1.71 -2.00 28.07
C SER A 179 -2.99 -1.24 27.74
N LEU A 180 -2.88 0.07 27.50
CA LEU A 180 -4.01 0.92 27.13
C LEU A 180 -4.51 0.58 25.72
N ILE A 181 -3.60 0.31 24.77
CA ILE A 181 -4.00 -0.19 23.44
C ILE A 181 -4.76 -1.51 23.57
N HIS A 182 -4.29 -2.45 24.39
CA HIS A 182 -4.96 -3.73 24.63
C HIS A 182 -6.33 -3.59 25.30
N GLN A 183 -6.49 -2.61 26.18
CA GLN A 183 -7.76 -2.32 26.84
C GLN A 183 -8.80 -1.76 25.86
N GLU A 184 -8.36 -0.88 24.96
CA GLU A 184 -9.24 -0.17 24.03
C GLU A 184 -9.48 -0.92 22.71
N SER A 185 -8.60 -1.86 22.34
CA SER A 185 -8.59 -2.53 21.02
C SER A 185 -9.92 -3.20 20.66
N GLY A 186 -10.65 -3.73 21.64
CA GLY A 186 -11.96 -4.36 21.45
C GLY A 186 -13.07 -3.42 20.98
N HIS A 187 -12.85 -2.11 21.00
CA HIS A 187 -13.79 -1.10 20.48
C HIS A 187 -13.61 -0.80 19.00
N TYR A 188 -12.60 -1.39 18.34
CA TYR A 188 -12.20 -1.10 16.97
C TYR A 188 -12.26 -2.34 16.10
N ASN A 189 -12.42 -2.14 14.80
CA ASN A 189 -12.42 -3.21 13.79
C ASN A 189 -11.04 -3.39 13.15
N VAL A 190 -10.25 -2.31 13.08
CA VAL A 190 -8.91 -2.30 12.49
C VAL A 190 -7.95 -1.52 13.38
N LEU A 191 -6.73 -2.03 13.52
CA LEU A 191 -5.60 -1.33 14.14
C LEU A 191 -4.50 -1.13 13.10
N LEU A 192 -4.23 0.13 12.76
CA LEU A 192 -3.02 0.53 12.04
C LEU A 192 -1.93 0.88 13.06
N ILE A 193 -0.74 0.31 12.91
CA ILE A 193 0.41 0.66 13.75
C ILE A 193 1.69 0.78 12.93
N GLY A 194 2.47 1.82 13.22
CA GLY A 194 3.87 1.93 12.77
C GLY A 194 4.23 3.21 12.02
N CYS A 195 3.27 3.91 11.42
CA CYS A 195 3.55 5.12 10.65
C CYS A 195 4.22 6.21 11.53
N GLY A 196 5.53 6.44 11.38
CA GLY A 196 6.25 7.52 12.04
C GLY A 196 6.41 7.37 13.56
N LEU A 197 6.44 6.14 14.09
CA LEU A 197 6.73 5.89 15.52
C LEU A 197 8.21 6.05 15.87
N GLY A 198 9.08 5.99 14.85
CA GLY A 198 10.53 6.02 14.97
C GLY A 198 11.14 4.70 15.48
N GLN A 199 12.47 4.65 15.50
CA GLN A 199 13.27 3.47 15.86
C GLN A 199 13.94 3.59 17.24
N SER A 200 13.41 4.43 18.14
CA SER A 200 13.92 4.51 19.51
C SER A 200 13.68 3.20 20.26
N GLN A 201 14.51 2.90 21.27
CA GLN A 201 14.31 1.70 22.11
C GLN A 201 12.93 1.68 22.79
N SER A 202 12.37 2.87 23.08
CA SER A 202 11.03 3.01 23.64
C SER A 202 9.96 2.61 22.63
N ALA A 203 10.00 3.17 21.42
CA ALA A 203 9.07 2.85 20.34
C ALA A 203 9.12 1.37 19.95
N ILE A 204 10.32 0.79 19.80
CA ILE A 204 10.50 -0.63 19.50
C ILE A 204 9.87 -1.50 20.59
N ARG A 205 10.09 -1.19 21.87
CA ARG A 205 9.49 -1.94 22.99
C ARG A 205 7.98 -1.77 23.05
N PHE A 206 7.46 -0.59 22.74
CA PHE A 206 6.03 -0.33 22.64
C PHE A 206 5.41 -1.19 21.53
N ILE A 207 5.93 -1.15 20.30
CA ILE A 207 5.43 -1.96 19.17
C ILE A 207 5.45 -3.45 19.52
N LYS A 208 6.57 -3.96 20.06
CA LYS A 208 6.68 -5.36 20.49
C LYS A 208 5.66 -5.71 21.57
N SER A 209 5.45 -4.83 22.53
CA SER A 209 4.49 -5.06 23.62
C SER A 209 3.05 -5.01 23.13
N THR A 210 2.75 -4.13 22.18
CA THR A 210 1.44 -4.04 21.55
C THR A 210 1.16 -5.28 20.70
N LEU A 211 2.11 -5.76 19.90
CA LEU A 211 1.83 -6.88 18.97
C LEU A 211 1.91 -8.26 19.62
N PHE A 212 2.79 -8.48 20.62
CA PHE A 212 3.15 -9.83 21.06
C PHE A 212 2.94 -10.12 22.55
N ARG A 213 2.75 -9.10 23.40
CA ARG A 213 2.71 -9.33 24.86
C ARG A 213 1.37 -9.88 25.36
N SER A 214 0.28 -9.56 24.68
CA SER A 214 -1.07 -9.98 25.09
C SER A 214 -1.55 -11.15 24.26
N LYS A 215 -2.28 -12.08 24.90
CA LYS A 215 -3.05 -13.12 24.21
C LYS A 215 -4.44 -12.64 23.77
N SER A 216 -4.84 -11.44 24.17
CA SER A 216 -6.09 -10.84 23.70
C SER A 216 -6.00 -10.62 22.19
N ALA A 217 -7.03 -11.02 21.47
CA ALA A 217 -7.10 -10.79 20.04
C ALA A 217 -7.11 -9.28 19.76
N LEU A 218 -6.12 -8.79 19.02
CA LEU A 218 -6.17 -7.48 18.41
C LEU A 218 -7.19 -7.51 17.25
N PRO A 219 -7.80 -6.36 16.89
CA PRO A 219 -8.54 -6.25 15.64
C PRO A 219 -7.63 -6.50 14.44
N SER A 220 -8.21 -6.61 13.23
CA SER A 220 -7.46 -6.79 11.99
C SER A 220 -6.33 -5.76 11.87
N LEU A 221 -5.13 -6.23 11.56
CA LEU A 221 -3.92 -5.42 11.65
C LEU A 221 -3.53 -4.84 10.29
N VAL A 222 -3.10 -3.58 10.29
CA VAL A 222 -2.30 -2.97 9.23
C VAL A 222 -0.97 -2.55 9.82
N LEU A 223 0.11 -3.11 9.32
CA LEU A 223 1.47 -2.93 9.83
C LEU A 223 2.28 -2.19 8.77
N ASP A 224 2.76 -1.00 9.12
CA ASP A 224 3.45 -0.10 8.21
C ASP A 224 4.74 0.46 8.82
N ALA A 225 5.66 0.92 7.98
CA ALA A 225 6.83 1.70 8.37
C ALA A 225 7.62 1.16 9.59
N ASP A 226 7.64 1.90 10.71
CA ASP A 226 8.45 1.54 11.88
C ASP A 226 8.01 0.24 12.57
N ALA A 227 6.76 -0.18 12.37
CA ALA A 227 6.31 -1.50 12.78
C ALA A 227 7.02 -2.57 11.96
N LEU A 228 7.06 -2.45 10.63
CA LEU A 228 7.76 -3.38 9.74
C LEU A 228 9.25 -3.44 10.04
N ASN A 229 9.90 -2.29 10.21
CA ASN A 229 11.32 -2.20 10.63
C ASN A 229 11.59 -2.88 11.98
N THR A 230 10.61 -2.87 12.88
CA THR A 230 10.70 -3.57 14.18
C THR A 230 10.51 -5.08 14.00
N LEU A 231 9.56 -5.50 13.18
CA LEU A 231 9.25 -6.91 12.89
C LEU A 231 10.40 -7.61 12.19
N ALA A 232 11.08 -6.94 11.24
CA ALA A 232 12.25 -7.46 10.53
C ALA A 232 13.38 -7.93 11.48
N LYS A 233 13.41 -7.42 12.72
CA LYS A 233 14.40 -7.78 13.76
C LYS A 233 13.93 -8.91 14.69
N ILE A 234 12.75 -9.49 14.45
CA ILE A 234 12.13 -10.52 15.31
C ILE A 234 11.99 -11.80 14.49
N PRO A 235 12.76 -12.85 14.81
CA PRO A 235 12.61 -14.14 14.13
C PRO A 235 11.21 -14.72 14.29
N ASN A 236 10.66 -15.27 13.20
CA ASN A 236 9.36 -15.96 13.17
C ASN A 236 8.20 -15.12 13.74
N TRP A 237 8.25 -13.78 13.60
CA TRP A 237 7.22 -12.89 14.14
C TRP A 237 5.82 -13.21 13.63
N TRP A 238 5.71 -13.71 12.38
CA TRP A 238 4.43 -14.07 11.75
C TRP A 238 3.74 -15.24 12.45
N GLN A 239 4.49 -16.12 13.11
CA GLN A 239 3.93 -17.22 13.92
C GLN A 239 3.42 -16.74 15.29
N GLN A 240 3.83 -15.53 15.70
CA GLN A 240 3.49 -14.95 17.00
C GLN A 240 2.29 -14.00 16.92
N LEU A 241 1.89 -13.57 15.72
CA LEU A 241 0.68 -12.78 15.53
C LEU A 241 -0.56 -13.66 15.68
N ALA A 242 -1.54 -13.16 16.44
CA ALA A 242 -2.77 -13.89 16.77
C ALA A 242 -3.84 -13.88 15.66
N GLY A 243 -3.53 -13.38 14.46
CA GLY A 243 -4.47 -13.27 13.34
C GLY A 243 -3.83 -12.66 12.09
N ASP A 244 -4.64 -12.46 11.05
CA ASP A 244 -4.20 -11.91 9.77
C ASP A 244 -3.79 -10.44 9.89
N ALA A 245 -2.76 -10.08 9.12
CA ALA A 245 -2.23 -8.72 9.04
C ALA A 245 -1.97 -8.33 7.59
N ILE A 246 -2.29 -7.08 7.25
CA ILE A 246 -1.85 -6.45 6.00
C ILE A 246 -0.53 -5.74 6.28
N LEU A 247 0.48 -6.03 5.48
CA LEU A 247 1.80 -5.42 5.53
C LEU A 247 1.98 -4.50 4.31
N THR A 248 2.55 -3.32 4.52
CA THR A 248 2.74 -2.33 3.44
C THR A 248 4.20 -1.90 3.22
N PRO A 249 5.17 -2.84 3.12
CA PRO A 249 6.57 -2.47 2.97
C PRO A 249 6.84 -1.83 1.60
N HIS A 250 7.64 -0.76 1.59
CA HIS A 250 8.33 -0.38 0.37
C HIS A 250 9.51 -1.35 0.10
N PRO A 251 10.13 -1.36 -1.09
CA PRO A 251 11.22 -2.30 -1.41
C PRO A 251 12.38 -2.33 -0.38
N GLY A 252 12.77 -1.18 0.18
CA GLY A 252 13.78 -1.12 1.24
C GLY A 252 13.36 -1.66 2.63
N GLU A 253 12.07 -1.74 2.95
CA GLU A 253 11.57 -2.35 4.19
C GLU A 253 11.36 -3.86 4.03
N MET A 254 11.20 -4.31 2.78
CA MET A 254 11.02 -5.72 2.42
C MET A 254 12.36 -6.49 2.35
N ALA A 255 13.47 -5.79 2.08
CA ALA A 255 14.81 -6.37 1.91
C ALA A 255 15.40 -6.89 3.23
#